data_AF-A0A397SN94-F1
#
_entry.id   AF-A0A397SN94-F1
#
_cell.length_a   1.000
_cell.length_b   1.000
_cell.length_c   1.000
_cell.angle_alpha   90.00
_cell.angle_beta   90.00
_cell.angle_gamma   90.00
#
_symmetry.space_group_name_H-M   'P 1'
#
loop_
_entity.id
_entity.type
_entity.pdbx_description
1 polymer ?
#
loop_
_entity_poly.entity_id
_entity_poly.type
_entity_poly.pdbx_seq_one_letter_code
_entity_poly.pdbx_strand_id
1 'polypeptide(L)'
;MSVATEGVEEMLFEGTRETRQTSKITEICAKIDELLEQVQKDDVVKINLPDELASNGIYSIGGAERRPDVGVWFISSTQGQCTHPLINQCPPPDVWIEVFFDKDPNRSNAINKVNYCKRFWNGIEYVGIAIPETTRQNPNPGQASTAVVQRNNRPNRPPYGIYWDTNGNPPVYFTYTWNNHFDLTCGWRLDFNIVLNEIL
;
A
#
# COMPACT_ATOMS: atom_id res chain seq x y z
N MET A 1 -18.83 -46.00 18.84
CA MET A 1 -18.72 -44.55 19.08
C MET A 1 -17.70 -44.02 18.10
N SER A 2 -18.14 -43.27 17.08
CA SER A 2 -17.25 -42.66 16.09
C SER A 2 -17.10 -41.19 16.45
N VAL A 3 -15.89 -40.76 16.77
CA VAL A 3 -15.57 -39.37 17.08
C VAL A 3 -14.96 -38.76 15.82
N ALA A 4 -15.60 -37.74 15.28
CA ALA A 4 -15.17 -36.99 14.11
C ALA A 4 -13.91 -36.17 14.42
N THR A 5 -12.89 -36.30 13.57
CA THR A 5 -11.67 -35.47 13.56
C THR A 5 -11.79 -34.45 12.43
N GLU A 6 -12.59 -33.40 12.60
CA GLU A 6 -12.77 -32.34 11.58
C GLU A 6 -12.14 -30.99 11.98
N GLY A 7 -11.49 -30.89 13.15
CA GLY A 7 -10.98 -29.60 13.66
C GLY A 7 -9.51 -29.26 13.37
N VAL A 8 -8.74 -30.14 12.74
CA VAL A 8 -7.27 -29.96 12.61
C VAL A 8 -6.83 -29.49 11.22
N GLU A 9 -7.56 -29.85 10.16
CA GLU A 9 -7.22 -29.44 8.79
C GLU A 9 -7.54 -27.97 8.49
N GLU A 10 -8.66 -27.43 9.02
CA GLU A 10 -9.01 -26.02 8.81
C GLU A 10 -7.97 -25.06 9.42
N MET A 11 -7.50 -25.33 10.65
CA MET A 11 -6.48 -24.48 11.30
C MET A 11 -5.14 -24.48 10.55
N LEU A 12 -4.71 -25.61 10.00
CA LEU A 12 -3.47 -25.71 9.23
C LEU A 12 -3.59 -25.01 7.87
N PHE A 13 -4.73 -25.16 7.20
CA PHE A 13 -4.98 -24.54 5.90
C PHE A 13 -5.13 -23.02 6.01
N GLU A 14 -5.80 -22.54 7.05
CA GLU A 14 -5.97 -21.12 7.33
C GLU A 14 -4.62 -20.47 7.70
N GLY A 15 -3.82 -21.11 8.56
CA GLY A 15 -2.46 -20.64 8.87
C GLY A 15 -1.52 -20.62 7.66
N THR A 16 -1.65 -21.59 6.74
CA THR A 16 -0.84 -21.62 5.50
C THR A 16 -1.31 -20.54 4.50
N ARG A 17 -2.61 -20.23 4.47
CA ARG A 17 -3.15 -19.17 3.61
C ARG A 17 -2.76 -17.78 4.11
N GLU A 18 -2.87 -17.53 5.41
CA GLU A 18 -2.49 -16.26 6.03
C GLU A 18 -0.99 -15.96 5.88
N THR A 19 -0.14 -16.99 6.05
CA THR A 19 1.31 -16.85 5.82
C THR A 19 1.63 -16.53 4.36
N ARG A 20 0.97 -17.20 3.40
CA ARG A 20 1.13 -16.89 1.96
C ARG A 20 0.64 -15.48 1.61
N GLN A 21 -0.47 -15.05 2.20
CA GLN A 21 -1.00 -13.70 2.03
C GLN A 21 -0.03 -12.64 2.58
N THR A 22 0.54 -12.90 3.75
CA THR A 22 1.56 -12.03 4.38
C THR A 22 2.82 -11.95 3.52
N SER A 23 3.27 -13.06 2.91
CA SER A 23 4.42 -13.07 1.99
C SER A 23 4.19 -12.18 0.78
N LYS A 24 3.02 -12.29 0.13
CA LYS A 24 2.70 -11.48 -1.07
C LYS A 24 2.64 -9.98 -0.78
N ILE A 25 2.05 -9.59 0.35
CA ILE A 25 2.02 -8.17 0.76
C ILE A 25 3.44 -7.68 0.99
N THR A 26 4.26 -8.46 1.70
CA THR A 26 5.67 -8.12 1.98
C THR A 26 6.48 -7.95 0.69
N GLU A 27 6.28 -8.83 -0.31
CA GLU A 27 6.94 -8.75 -1.63
C GLU A 27 6.52 -7.49 -2.40
N ILE A 28 5.22 -7.16 -2.43
CA ILE A 28 4.71 -5.92 -3.04
C ILE A 28 5.34 -4.69 -2.39
N CYS A 29 5.35 -4.63 -1.06
CA CYS A 29 5.94 -3.50 -0.33
C CYS A 29 7.43 -3.36 -0.65
N ALA A 30 8.19 -4.46 -0.58
CA ALA A 30 9.60 -4.46 -0.90
C ALA A 30 9.88 -4.01 -2.34
N LYS A 31 9.05 -4.40 -3.31
CA LYS A 31 9.21 -3.97 -4.69
C LYS A 31 8.90 -2.49 -4.89
N ILE A 32 7.86 -1.98 -4.22
CA ILE A 32 7.58 -0.55 -4.23
C ILE A 32 8.77 0.20 -3.64
N ASP A 33 9.26 -0.21 -2.47
CA ASP A 33 10.43 0.37 -1.80
C ASP A 33 11.68 0.37 -2.68
N GLU A 34 12.02 -0.77 -3.31
CA GLU A 34 13.15 -0.87 -4.25
C GLU A 34 13.00 0.11 -5.43
N LEU A 35 11.78 0.26 -5.96
CA LEU A 35 11.49 1.21 -7.02
C LEU A 35 11.47 2.66 -6.53
N LEU A 36 11.33 2.92 -5.23
CA LEU A 36 11.51 4.25 -4.65
C LEU A 36 13.00 4.64 -4.55
N GLU A 37 13.90 3.66 -4.33
CA GLU A 37 15.35 3.91 -4.21
C GLU A 37 16.04 4.17 -5.56
N GLN A 38 15.59 3.55 -6.64
CA GLN A 38 16.33 3.48 -7.92
C GLN A 38 16.36 4.76 -8.77
N VAL A 39 15.77 5.84 -8.31
CA VAL A 39 15.18 6.75 -9.27
C VAL A 39 16.02 8.01 -9.46
N GLN A 40 16.70 8.27 -10.60
CA GLN A 40 17.43 9.54 -10.87
C GLN A 40 16.73 10.49 -11.87
N LYS A 41 16.24 11.67 -11.44
CA LYS A 41 15.44 12.70 -12.16
C LYS A 41 15.59 12.77 -13.71
N ASP A 42 14.44 13.02 -14.36
CA ASP A 42 14.15 13.48 -15.72
C ASP A 42 13.69 12.42 -16.76
N ASP A 43 12.51 12.73 -17.32
CA ASP A 43 11.62 12.04 -18.27
C ASP A 43 10.85 10.80 -17.79
N VAL A 44 9.67 11.04 -17.18
CA VAL A 44 8.57 10.10 -16.85
C VAL A 44 9.00 8.89 -16.02
N VAL A 45 8.55 8.89 -14.75
CA VAL A 45 9.03 8.02 -13.65
C VAL A 45 10.51 8.26 -13.40
N LYS A 46 10.86 9.38 -12.74
CA LYS A 46 12.17 9.52 -12.10
C LYS A 46 12.25 10.47 -10.85
N ILE A 47 12.45 9.99 -9.59
CA ILE A 47 12.66 10.80 -8.35
C ILE A 47 13.86 10.33 -7.50
N ASN A 48 14.97 11.08 -7.60
CA ASN A 48 16.12 10.88 -6.72
C ASN A 48 15.75 11.17 -5.30
N LEU A 49 15.90 10.13 -4.49
CA LEU A 49 16.11 10.28 -3.07
C LEU A 49 17.53 9.76 -2.81
N PRO A 50 18.43 10.56 -2.19
CA PRO A 50 19.77 10.10 -1.86
C PRO A 50 19.70 8.81 -1.01
N ASP A 51 20.71 7.95 -1.20
CA ASP A 51 21.00 6.58 -0.71
C ASP A 51 20.59 6.18 0.74
N GLU A 52 19.42 6.57 1.26
CA GLU A 52 18.98 6.18 2.60
C GLU A 52 17.46 6.20 2.83
N LEU A 53 16.63 6.17 1.77
CA LEU A 53 15.24 6.65 1.86
C LEU A 53 14.11 5.65 1.55
N ALA A 54 14.38 4.37 1.32
CA ALA A 54 13.38 3.34 1.62
C ALA A 54 13.59 2.80 3.04
N SER A 55 13.45 3.68 4.03
CA SER A 55 13.28 3.19 5.39
C SER A 55 11.86 2.68 5.52
N ASN A 56 11.72 1.42 5.95
CA ASN A 56 10.50 0.83 6.50
C ASN A 56 9.99 1.69 7.68
N GLY A 57 9.42 2.84 7.35
CA GLY A 57 9.40 4.05 8.13
C GLY A 57 8.36 3.97 9.22
N ILE A 58 8.84 3.67 10.40
CA ILE A 58 8.08 3.71 11.62
C ILE A 58 7.80 5.17 11.97
N TYR A 59 6.58 5.55 12.34
CA TYR A 59 6.30 6.89 12.89
C TYR A 59 5.30 6.83 14.04
N SER A 60 5.19 7.98 14.71
CA SER A 60 4.44 8.14 15.95
C SER A 60 3.15 8.91 15.69
N ILE A 61 2.01 8.29 15.95
CA ILE A 61 0.70 8.94 15.87
C ILE A 61 0.04 8.87 17.24
N GLY A 62 -0.20 10.03 17.85
CA GLY A 62 -0.89 10.11 19.15
C GLY A 62 -0.20 9.33 20.27
N GLY A 63 1.12 9.15 20.21
CA GLY A 63 1.91 8.36 21.17
C GLY A 63 1.96 6.86 20.89
N ALA A 64 1.38 6.38 19.78
CA ALA A 64 1.47 5.00 19.34
C ALA A 64 2.34 4.87 18.08
N GLU A 65 3.13 3.79 18.02
CA GLU A 65 3.86 3.40 16.83
C GLU A 65 2.90 2.87 15.77
N ARG A 66 2.91 3.48 14.58
CA ARG A 66 2.13 3.02 13.44
C ARG A 66 3.04 3.00 12.22
N ARG A 67 2.82 2.00 11.37
CA ARG A 67 3.62 1.77 10.17
C ARG A 67 2.68 1.60 8.98
N PRO A 68 2.94 2.31 7.88
CA PRO A 68 2.23 2.06 6.65
C PRO A 68 2.80 0.77 6.07
N ASP A 69 2.11 0.19 5.10
CA ASP A 69 2.72 -0.90 4.34
C ASP A 69 3.80 -0.33 3.40
N VAL A 70 3.57 0.88 2.86
CA VAL A 70 4.59 1.72 2.20
C VAL A 70 4.36 3.19 2.57
N GLY A 71 5.43 3.90 2.95
CA GLY A 71 5.39 5.34 3.21
C GLY A 71 6.34 6.08 2.29
N VAL A 72 5.93 7.25 1.79
CA VAL A 72 6.76 8.13 0.96
C VAL A 72 6.97 9.44 1.69
N TRP A 73 8.22 9.86 1.82
CA TRP A 73 8.63 11.13 2.41
C TRP A 73 9.31 12.00 1.36
N PHE A 74 8.88 13.26 1.23
CA PHE A 74 9.53 14.26 0.37
C PHE A 74 10.73 14.90 1.05
N ILE A 75 10.74 14.89 2.39
CA ILE A 75 11.86 15.35 3.20
C ILE A 75 12.51 14.14 3.83
N SER A 76 13.82 14.02 3.64
CA SER A 76 14.62 12.93 4.17
C SER A 76 14.51 12.85 5.70
N SER A 77 14.04 11.72 6.20
CA SER A 77 14.14 11.38 7.63
C SER A 77 15.61 11.16 7.99
N THR A 78 16.02 11.65 9.15
CA THR A 78 17.37 11.40 9.68
C THR A 78 17.53 9.94 10.11
N GLN A 79 18.77 9.42 10.15
CA GLN A 79 19.06 8.08 10.67
C GLN A 79 18.46 7.85 12.08
N GLY A 80 18.46 8.89 12.93
CA GLY A 80 17.80 8.85 14.23
C GLY A 80 16.28 8.68 14.14
N GLN A 81 15.63 9.35 13.20
CA GLN A 81 14.20 9.19 12.94
C GLN A 81 13.85 7.81 12.36
N CYS A 82 14.71 7.25 11.51
CA CYS A 82 14.54 5.90 10.95
C CYS A 82 14.71 4.79 12.00
N THR A 83 15.67 4.95 12.94
CA THR A 83 15.99 3.92 13.95
C THR A 83 15.21 4.07 15.25
N HIS A 84 14.87 5.29 15.64
CA HIS A 84 14.20 5.63 16.91
C HIS A 84 13.11 6.71 16.69
N PRO A 85 12.03 6.36 15.97
CA PRO A 85 11.00 7.28 15.47
C PRO A 85 10.19 8.00 16.55
N LEU A 86 9.98 7.34 17.70
CA LEU A 86 9.26 7.90 18.86
C LEU A 86 10.08 8.96 19.58
N ILE A 87 11.38 8.69 19.75
CA ILE A 87 12.29 9.59 20.45
C ILE A 87 12.63 10.79 19.57
N ASN A 88 12.87 10.56 18.28
CA ASN A 88 13.36 11.57 17.35
C ASN A 88 12.24 12.26 16.54
N GLN A 89 10.97 12.06 16.91
CA GLN A 89 9.81 12.70 16.29
C GLN A 89 9.85 12.61 14.75
N CYS A 90 9.91 11.38 14.24
CA CYS A 90 9.88 11.14 12.79
C CYS A 90 8.63 11.83 12.19
N PRO A 91 8.78 12.70 11.16
CA PRO A 91 7.64 13.32 10.51
C PRO A 91 6.77 12.22 9.88
N PRO A 92 5.44 12.42 9.79
CA PRO A 92 4.62 11.48 9.07
C PRO A 92 4.99 11.49 7.56
N PRO A 93 4.71 10.40 6.83
CA PRO A 93 4.92 10.37 5.39
C PRO A 93 3.97 11.35 4.68
N ASP A 94 4.38 11.85 3.53
CA ASP A 94 3.55 12.65 2.63
C ASP A 94 2.55 11.78 1.86
N VAL A 95 2.93 10.52 1.55
CA VAL A 95 2.02 9.51 0.98
C VAL A 95 2.05 8.24 1.84
N TRP A 96 0.87 7.76 2.19
CA TRP A 96 0.67 6.52 2.94
C TRP A 96 -0.05 5.49 2.10
N ILE A 97 0.52 4.31 1.98
CA ILE A 97 -0.08 3.20 1.24
C ILE A 97 -0.33 2.02 2.18
N GLU A 98 -1.55 1.49 2.13
CA GLU A 98 -1.91 0.20 2.73
C GLU A 98 -2.26 -0.78 1.60
N VAL A 99 -1.68 -1.98 1.64
CA VAL A 99 -1.94 -3.06 0.69
C VAL A 99 -2.65 -4.19 1.43
N PHE A 100 -3.85 -4.56 0.99
CA PHE A 100 -4.68 -5.50 1.73
C PHE A 100 -5.47 -6.42 0.81
N PHE A 101 -5.78 -7.62 1.30
CA PHE A 101 -6.80 -8.46 0.69
C PHE A 101 -8.19 -7.90 1.01
N ASP A 102 -9.12 -7.91 0.04
CA ASP A 102 -10.54 -7.51 0.22
C ASP A 102 -11.34 -8.54 1.03
N LYS A 103 -10.83 -8.86 2.22
CA LYS A 103 -11.39 -9.78 3.19
C LYS A 103 -11.29 -9.13 4.56
N ASP A 104 -12.33 -9.28 5.36
CA ASP A 104 -12.23 -8.92 6.77
C ASP A 104 -11.51 -10.05 7.53
N PRO A 105 -10.63 -9.72 8.48
CA PRO A 105 -10.45 -8.39 9.09
C PRO A 105 -9.48 -7.45 8.34
N ASN A 106 -8.73 -7.91 7.34
CA ASN A 106 -7.63 -7.16 6.70
C ASN A 106 -8.07 -5.80 6.14
N ARG A 107 -9.15 -5.77 5.35
CA ARG A 107 -9.68 -4.52 4.78
C ARG A 107 -10.05 -3.52 5.88
N SER A 108 -10.82 -3.98 6.86
CA SER A 108 -11.25 -3.14 7.97
C SER A 108 -10.07 -2.60 8.76
N ASN A 109 -9.02 -3.41 8.96
CA ASN A 109 -7.79 -2.97 9.61
C ASN A 109 -7.08 -1.84 8.83
N ALA A 110 -6.87 -2.01 7.52
CA ALA A 110 -6.24 -1.00 6.66
C ALA A 110 -7.01 0.33 6.68
N ILE A 111 -8.34 0.28 6.51
CA ILE A 111 -9.19 1.48 6.53
C ILE A 111 -9.17 2.15 7.92
N ASN A 112 -9.20 1.36 9.00
CA ASN A 112 -9.17 1.90 10.35
C ASN A 112 -7.82 2.55 10.69
N LYS A 113 -6.70 2.01 10.20
CA LYS A 113 -5.39 2.68 10.31
C LYS A 113 -5.45 4.05 9.62
N VAL A 114 -5.86 4.13 8.35
CA VAL A 114 -5.97 5.40 7.63
C VAL A 114 -6.87 6.40 8.35
N ASN A 115 -8.08 5.98 8.74
CA ASN A 115 -9.03 6.83 9.45
C ASN A 115 -8.52 7.32 10.81
N TYR A 116 -7.69 6.52 11.49
CA TYR A 116 -7.04 6.95 12.73
C TYR A 116 -6.01 8.04 12.44
N CYS A 117 -5.16 7.85 11.44
CA CYS A 117 -4.06 8.77 11.09
C CYS A 117 -4.57 10.15 10.66
N LYS A 118 -5.65 10.17 9.88
CA LYS A 118 -6.33 11.39 9.45
C LYS A 118 -6.83 12.27 10.60
N ARG A 119 -6.95 11.75 11.83
CA ARG A 119 -7.36 12.55 13.00
C ARG A 119 -6.24 13.42 13.57
N PHE A 120 -5.00 13.07 13.26
CA PHE A 120 -3.81 13.72 13.83
C PHE A 120 -3.04 14.52 12.80
N TRP A 121 -3.10 14.11 11.54
CA TRP A 121 -2.28 14.68 10.48
C TRP A 121 -3.13 15.10 9.29
N ASN A 122 -2.97 16.37 8.91
CA ASN A 122 -3.46 16.92 7.66
C ASN A 122 -2.32 16.95 6.64
N GLY A 123 -2.64 16.98 5.34
CA GLY A 123 -1.63 17.11 4.29
C GLY A 123 -1.01 15.80 3.81
N ILE A 124 -1.46 14.65 4.32
CA ILE A 124 -1.03 13.32 3.87
C ILE A 124 -2.03 12.78 2.85
N GLU A 125 -1.52 12.25 1.73
CA GLU A 125 -2.31 11.46 0.80
C GLU A 125 -2.33 10.00 1.24
N TYR A 126 -3.52 9.41 1.28
CA TYR A 126 -3.65 7.99 1.62
C TYR A 126 -4.13 7.19 0.41
N VAL A 127 -3.54 6.02 0.22
CA VAL A 127 -3.91 5.06 -0.82
C VAL A 127 -4.14 3.70 -0.17
N GLY A 128 -5.30 3.11 -0.42
CA GLY A 128 -5.59 1.72 -0.10
C GLY A 128 -5.57 0.90 -1.38
N ILE A 129 -4.81 -0.19 -1.44
CA ILE A 129 -4.70 -1.08 -2.59
C ILE A 129 -5.29 -2.44 -2.22
N ALA A 130 -6.50 -2.71 -2.71
CA ALA A 130 -7.17 -3.99 -2.50
C ALA A 130 -6.73 -4.99 -3.59
N ILE A 131 -5.91 -5.97 -3.19
CA ILE A 131 -5.33 -6.94 -4.12
C ILE A 131 -6.20 -8.19 -4.30
N PRO A 132 -6.25 -8.78 -5.51
CA PRO A 132 -6.88 -10.08 -5.73
C PRO A 132 -6.00 -11.23 -5.22
N GLU A 133 -6.59 -12.40 -4.97
CA GLU A 133 -5.81 -13.58 -4.51
C GLU A 133 -4.86 -14.13 -5.57
N THR A 134 -5.30 -14.02 -6.82
CA THR A 134 -4.57 -14.44 -8.01
C THR A 134 -4.81 -13.40 -9.11
N THR A 135 -3.82 -13.27 -9.99
CA THR A 135 -3.95 -12.51 -11.22
C THR A 135 -3.48 -13.37 -12.40
N ARG A 136 -3.75 -12.93 -13.62
CA ARG A 136 -3.22 -13.55 -14.84
C ARG A 136 -2.07 -12.71 -15.36
N GLN A 137 -1.16 -13.31 -16.11
CA GLN A 137 -0.08 -12.58 -16.78
C GLN A 137 -0.61 -11.40 -17.59
N ASN A 138 0.17 -10.33 -17.67
CA ASN A 138 -0.19 -9.14 -18.44
C ASN A 138 -0.43 -9.53 -19.91
N PRO A 139 -1.66 -9.37 -20.43
CA PRO A 139 -1.97 -9.75 -21.81
C PRO A 139 -1.31 -8.83 -22.84
N ASN A 140 -0.93 -7.61 -22.44
CA ASN A 140 -0.33 -6.61 -23.32
C ASN A 140 0.92 -5.98 -22.68
N PRO A 141 2.04 -6.72 -22.57
CA PRO A 141 3.29 -6.17 -22.04
C PRO A 141 3.80 -5.01 -22.90
N GLY A 142 4.26 -3.93 -22.26
CA GLY A 142 4.82 -2.76 -22.95
C GLY A 142 3.78 -1.79 -23.54
N GLN A 143 2.48 -2.06 -23.36
CA GLN A 143 1.43 -1.10 -23.73
C GLN A 143 1.51 0.15 -22.84
N ALA A 144 1.23 1.32 -23.43
CA ALA A 144 1.15 2.57 -22.68
C ALA A 144 0.11 2.49 -21.56
N SER A 145 0.51 2.95 -20.37
CA SER A 145 -0.34 2.96 -19.18
C SER A 145 -1.43 4.03 -19.29
N THR A 146 -2.60 3.75 -18.73
CA THR A 146 -3.78 4.63 -18.78
C THR A 146 -4.30 4.95 -17.39
N ALA A 147 -4.73 6.19 -17.16
CA ALA A 147 -5.24 6.60 -15.85
C ALA A 147 -6.54 5.87 -15.52
N VAL A 148 -6.68 5.43 -14.27
CA VAL A 148 -7.92 4.81 -13.78
C VAL A 148 -9.04 5.85 -13.64
N VAL A 149 -10.28 5.37 -13.76
CA VAL A 149 -11.48 6.20 -13.57
C VAL A 149 -11.94 6.15 -12.12
N GLN A 150 -11.97 7.32 -11.47
CA GLN A 150 -12.46 7.48 -10.10
C GLN A 150 -13.98 7.40 -10.02
N ARG A 151 -14.49 6.87 -8.90
CA ARG A 151 -15.91 6.64 -8.60
C ARG A 151 -16.16 6.85 -7.11
N ASN A 152 -17.39 7.23 -6.76
CA ASN A 152 -17.77 7.46 -5.35
C ASN A 152 -18.18 6.19 -4.60
N ASN A 153 -18.40 5.08 -5.33
CA ASN A 153 -18.85 3.83 -4.76
C ASN A 153 -17.72 2.81 -4.75
N ARG A 154 -17.54 2.13 -3.61
CA ARG A 154 -16.60 1.03 -3.47
C ARG A 154 -16.96 -0.12 -4.41
N PRO A 155 -16.01 -0.63 -5.22
CA PRO A 155 -16.20 -1.86 -5.97
C PRO A 155 -16.47 -3.06 -5.05
N ASN A 156 -17.29 -4.00 -5.51
CA ASN A 156 -17.68 -5.18 -4.72
C ASN A 156 -16.61 -6.27 -4.70
N ARG A 157 -15.56 -6.17 -5.54
CA ARG A 157 -14.51 -7.18 -5.71
C ARG A 157 -13.17 -6.53 -6.06
N PRO A 158 -12.04 -7.09 -5.60
CA PRO A 158 -10.70 -6.68 -6.03
C PRO A 158 -10.41 -7.14 -7.47
N PRO A 159 -9.43 -6.53 -8.17
CA PRO A 159 -8.61 -5.39 -7.75
C PRO A 159 -9.36 -4.05 -7.73
N TYR A 160 -9.16 -3.26 -6.66
CA TYR A 160 -9.56 -1.86 -6.63
C TYR A 160 -8.67 -1.05 -5.69
N GLY A 161 -8.60 0.25 -5.89
CA GLY A 161 -7.98 1.16 -4.94
C GLY A 161 -8.98 2.10 -4.29
N ILE A 162 -8.54 2.68 -3.18
CA ILE A 162 -9.20 3.73 -2.42
C ILE A 162 -8.20 4.87 -2.31
N TYR A 163 -8.64 6.10 -2.56
CA TYR A 163 -7.79 7.27 -2.44
C TYR A 163 -8.44 8.31 -1.55
N TRP A 164 -7.68 8.81 -0.59
CA TRP A 164 -8.05 9.96 0.23
C TRP A 164 -7.07 11.10 -0.04
N ASP A 165 -7.60 12.21 -0.53
CA ASP A 165 -6.82 13.42 -0.75
C ASP A 165 -6.46 14.13 0.55
N THR A 166 -5.59 15.14 0.42
CA THR A 166 -5.13 16.00 1.52
C THR A 166 -6.19 17.00 1.99
N ASN A 167 -7.26 17.20 1.20
CA ASN A 167 -8.28 18.24 1.41
C ASN A 167 -9.42 17.78 2.33
N GLY A 168 -9.38 16.54 2.81
CA GLY A 168 -10.41 15.99 3.71
C GLY A 168 -11.70 15.62 2.98
N ASN A 169 -11.67 15.49 1.65
CA ASN A 169 -12.82 15.02 0.90
C ASN A 169 -13.14 13.54 1.22
N PRO A 170 -14.38 13.08 0.97
CA PRO A 170 -14.70 11.66 1.01
C PRO A 170 -13.77 10.87 0.07
N PRO A 171 -13.39 9.63 0.44
CA PRO A 171 -12.55 8.82 -0.44
C PRO A 171 -13.22 8.58 -1.78
N VAL A 172 -12.38 8.54 -2.82
CA VAL A 172 -12.76 8.03 -4.14
C VAL A 172 -12.21 6.62 -4.32
N TYR A 173 -12.90 5.84 -5.13
CA TYR A 173 -12.55 4.46 -5.45
C TYR A 173 -12.27 4.32 -6.93
N PHE A 174 -11.44 3.34 -7.30
CA PHE A 174 -11.18 3.03 -8.70
C PHE A 174 -10.91 1.55 -8.86
N THR A 175 -11.32 0.98 -9.99
CA THR A 175 -10.90 -0.36 -10.40
C THR A 175 -9.63 -0.23 -11.23
N TYR A 176 -8.69 -1.15 -11.08
CA TYR A 176 -7.46 -1.17 -11.86
C TYR A 176 -7.20 -2.55 -12.46
N THR A 177 -6.45 -2.59 -13.56
CA THR A 177 -5.93 -3.80 -14.18
C THR A 177 -4.54 -3.51 -14.75
N TRP A 178 -4.00 -4.44 -15.53
CA TRP A 178 -2.75 -4.25 -16.25
C TRP A 178 -2.78 -2.99 -17.11
N ASN A 179 -1.64 -2.29 -17.16
CA ASN A 179 -1.41 -1.04 -17.88
C ASN A 179 -2.35 0.09 -17.41
N ASN A 180 -2.69 0.09 -16.13
CA ASN A 180 -3.34 1.21 -15.48
C ASN A 180 -2.40 1.91 -14.50
N HIS A 181 -2.64 3.20 -14.28
CA HIS A 181 -2.00 3.97 -13.22
C HIS A 181 -3.00 4.88 -12.49
N PHE A 182 -2.61 5.33 -11.31
CA PHE A 182 -3.27 6.38 -10.56
C PHE A 182 -2.31 7.54 -10.33
N ASP A 183 -2.73 8.76 -10.67
CA ASP A 183 -1.97 9.98 -10.41
C ASP A 183 -2.42 10.59 -9.07
N LEU A 184 -1.46 10.78 -8.18
CA LEU A 184 -1.59 11.39 -6.85
C LEU A 184 -1.53 12.92 -6.97
N THR A 185 -2.12 13.64 -6.02
CA THR A 185 -2.12 15.13 -6.06
C THR A 185 -0.73 15.72 -5.90
N CYS A 186 0.18 14.99 -5.25
CA CYS A 186 1.59 15.33 -5.09
C CYS A 186 2.41 15.14 -6.38
N GLY A 187 1.78 14.74 -7.49
CA GLY A 187 2.42 14.55 -8.79
C GLY A 187 3.06 13.18 -8.98
N TRP A 188 2.95 12.30 -7.98
CA TRP A 188 3.41 10.92 -8.08
C TRP A 188 2.43 10.05 -8.86
N ARG A 189 2.95 9.01 -9.50
CA ARG A 189 2.15 8.04 -10.24
C ARG A 189 2.37 6.65 -9.67
N LEU A 190 1.26 6.00 -9.31
CA LEU A 190 1.24 4.59 -8.92
C LEU A 190 0.88 3.74 -10.15
N ASP A 191 1.84 2.97 -10.68
CA ASP A 191 1.59 2.05 -11.79
C ASP A 191 1.19 0.66 -11.26
N PHE A 192 0.03 0.17 -11.67
CA PHE A 192 -0.52 -1.09 -11.15
C PHE A 192 0.15 -2.33 -11.73
N ASN A 193 0.97 -2.22 -12.76
CA ASN A 193 1.80 -3.34 -13.21
C ASN A 193 2.75 -3.79 -12.12
N ILE A 194 3.28 -2.87 -11.31
CA ILE A 194 4.18 -3.18 -10.17
C ILE A 194 3.43 -4.09 -9.19
N VAL A 195 2.24 -3.66 -8.75
CA VAL A 195 1.42 -4.42 -7.80
C VAL A 195 1.02 -5.78 -8.36
N LEU A 196 0.57 -5.82 -9.62
CA LEU A 196 0.04 -7.04 -10.22
C LEU A 196 1.14 -8.06 -10.54
N ASN A 197 2.37 -7.63 -10.86
CA ASN A 197 3.49 -8.54 -11.13
C ASN A 197 3.85 -9.40 -9.91
N GLU A 198 3.80 -8.82 -8.72
CA GLU A 198 4.12 -9.52 -7.46
C GLU A 198 3.00 -10.47 -6.98
N ILE A 199 1.82 -10.43 -7.61
CA ILE A 199 0.69 -11.31 -7.25
C ILE A 199 0.69 -12.61 -8.06
N LEU A 200 1.41 -12.63 -9.19
CA LEU A 200 1.45 -13.73 -10.16
C LEU A 200 1.83 -15.09 -9.57
#